data_AF-B2JT88-F1
#
_entry.id   AF-B2JT88-F1
#
_cell.length_a   1.000
_cell.length_b   1.000
_cell.length_c   1.000
_cell.angle_alpha   90.00
_cell.angle_beta   90.00
_cell.angle_gamma   90.00
#
_symmetry.space_group_name_H-M   'P 1'
#
loop_
_entity.id
_entity.type
_entity.pdbx_description
1 polymer ?
#
loop_
_entity_poly.entity_id
_entity_poly.type
_entity_poly.pdbx_seq_one_letter_code
_entity_poly.pdbx_strand_id
1 'polypeptide(L)'
;MRRPKGMGPSEKPSDTSLQEKTMAAFHSNARQPNQSTFREDLVAWLRSLKAPKAWVGLTAVTWARTFSSDLATRLASAGYAELSQHLNRQDLLALCKRSDVPLEYRVAAVMAWGRSNPRNPQNNRNLWASISNIAPLLKRLPELTRKQAFAEFQRLIARGALQGMRASFFTKLMFFFGCPHAYILDQWMAKAMLALRAANWRVSVDGNPKFVRSAGNFIRLGYGGTSIALTMSGDDYEAYCLSVEALVRPLGRVDGADVECWLFSDPTSEWRRFLKRLDWKLKTERL
;
A
#
# COMPACT_ATOMS: atom_id res chain seq x y z
N MET A 1 -34.96 -44.68 6.23
CA MET A 1 -34.96 -43.39 5.49
C MET A 1 -33.60 -43.18 4.84
N ARG A 2 -33.54 -43.22 3.50
CA ARG A 2 -32.29 -43.04 2.71
C ARG A 2 -31.98 -41.55 2.58
N ARG A 3 -30.74 -41.14 2.90
CA ARG A 3 -30.25 -39.77 2.65
C ARG A 3 -30.07 -39.54 1.14
N PRO A 4 -30.40 -38.35 0.60
CA PRO A 4 -30.18 -38.06 -0.81
C PRO A 4 -28.68 -37.86 -1.10
N LYS A 5 -28.27 -38.37 -2.26
CA LYS A 5 -26.93 -38.26 -2.84
C LYS A 5 -26.58 -36.80 -3.17
N GLY A 6 -25.30 -36.49 -3.02
CA GLY A 6 -24.73 -35.15 -3.02
C GLY A 6 -24.90 -34.34 -4.31
N MET A 7 -25.07 -33.03 -4.12
CA MET A 7 -24.88 -32.02 -5.15
C MET A 7 -23.42 -32.01 -5.61
N GLY A 8 -23.21 -32.12 -6.93
CA GLY A 8 -21.91 -31.99 -7.56
C GLY A 8 -21.31 -30.58 -7.39
N PRO A 9 -19.99 -30.44 -7.60
CA PRO A 9 -19.31 -29.16 -7.47
C PRO A 9 -19.84 -28.17 -8.51
N SER A 10 -20.38 -27.05 -8.03
CA SER A 10 -20.72 -25.89 -8.85
C SER A 10 -19.45 -25.41 -9.57
N GLU A 11 -19.45 -25.51 -10.90
CA GLU A 11 -18.42 -24.91 -11.76
C GLU A 11 -18.40 -23.40 -11.49
N LYS A 12 -17.29 -22.92 -10.95
CA LYS A 12 -17.04 -21.48 -10.85
C LYS A 12 -16.80 -20.96 -12.27
N PRO A 13 -17.53 -19.93 -12.73
CA PRO A 13 -17.29 -19.33 -14.04
C PRO A 13 -15.82 -18.91 -14.16
N SER A 14 -15.19 -19.27 -15.28
CA SER A 14 -13.78 -19.04 -15.53
C SER A 14 -13.49 -17.53 -15.64
N ASP A 15 -12.50 -17.08 -14.89
CA ASP A 15 -12.09 -15.66 -14.74
C ASP A 15 -11.32 -15.11 -15.97
N THR A 16 -11.36 -15.85 -17.09
CA THR A 16 -10.69 -15.55 -18.37
C THR A 16 -11.24 -14.28 -19.02
N SER A 17 -12.53 -13.99 -18.83
CA SER A 17 -13.21 -12.88 -19.52
C SER A 17 -12.65 -11.49 -19.17
N LEU A 18 -12.07 -11.30 -17.97
CA LEU A 18 -11.52 -9.99 -17.59
C LEU A 18 -10.12 -9.76 -18.18
N GLN A 19 -9.31 -10.81 -18.29
CA GLN A 19 -8.03 -10.73 -18.98
C GLN A 19 -8.27 -10.54 -20.48
N GLU A 20 -9.23 -11.27 -21.06
CA GLU A 20 -9.65 -11.09 -22.45
C GLU A 20 -10.27 -9.72 -22.70
N LYS A 21 -11.09 -9.15 -21.80
CA LYS A 21 -11.64 -7.78 -21.98
C LYS A 21 -10.57 -6.70 -21.82
N THR A 22 -9.66 -6.87 -20.86
CA THR A 22 -8.53 -5.96 -20.64
C THR A 22 -7.58 -6.02 -21.84
N MET A 23 -7.27 -7.23 -22.31
CA MET A 23 -6.43 -7.48 -23.48
C MET A 23 -7.12 -7.10 -24.79
N ALA A 24 -8.43 -7.30 -24.94
CA ALA A 24 -9.19 -6.92 -26.13
C ALA A 24 -9.31 -5.40 -26.24
N ALA A 25 -9.44 -4.67 -25.12
CA ALA A 25 -9.29 -3.23 -25.12
C ALA A 25 -7.90 -2.81 -25.63
N PHE A 26 -6.84 -3.52 -25.23
CA PHE A 26 -5.47 -3.30 -25.73
C PHE A 26 -5.26 -3.73 -27.19
N HIS A 27 -5.94 -4.76 -27.68
CA HIS A 27 -5.79 -5.30 -29.04
C HIS A 27 -6.64 -4.59 -30.10
N SER A 28 -7.66 -3.83 -29.70
CA SER A 28 -8.51 -3.08 -30.65
C SER A 28 -7.79 -1.94 -31.37
N ASN A 29 -6.59 -1.55 -30.93
CA ASN A 29 -5.70 -0.61 -31.64
C ASN A 29 -4.65 -1.38 -32.46
N ALA A 30 -4.84 -1.46 -33.77
CA ALA A 30 -4.07 -2.27 -34.73
C ALA A 30 -2.61 -1.81 -35.00
N ARG A 31 -1.89 -1.28 -34.01
CA ARG A 31 -0.46 -0.97 -34.12
C ARG A 31 0.33 -1.89 -33.21
N GLN A 32 1.47 -2.41 -33.70
CA GLN A 32 2.43 -3.10 -32.83
C GLN A 32 2.80 -2.14 -31.69
N PRO A 33 2.45 -2.45 -30.43
CA PRO A 33 2.62 -1.50 -29.36
C PRO A 33 4.11 -1.40 -29.04
N ASN A 34 4.69 -0.23 -29.28
CA ASN A 34 5.94 0.11 -28.63
C ASN A 34 5.68 0.27 -27.11
N GLN A 35 6.71 0.21 -26.27
CA GLN A 35 6.54 0.26 -24.82
C GLN A 35 5.81 1.54 -24.32
N SER A 36 5.82 2.62 -25.11
CA SER A 36 5.14 3.87 -24.77
C SER A 36 3.62 3.74 -24.88
N THR A 37 3.12 3.15 -25.97
CA THR A 37 1.66 3.04 -26.19
C THR A 37 1.00 2.18 -25.11
N PHE A 38 1.65 1.10 -24.67
CA PHE A 38 1.11 0.26 -23.60
C PHE A 38 0.90 1.03 -22.29
N ARG A 39 1.86 1.89 -21.91
CA ARG A 39 1.73 2.69 -20.69
C ARG A 39 0.56 3.67 -20.79
N GLU A 40 0.41 4.32 -21.95
CA GLU A 40 -0.68 5.26 -22.21
C GLU A 40 -2.03 4.55 -22.14
N ASP A 41 -2.17 3.39 -22.77
CA ASP A 41 -3.39 2.59 -22.72
C ASP A 41 -3.70 2.13 -21.27
N LEU A 42 -2.69 1.74 -20.50
CA LEU A 42 -2.86 1.33 -19.10
C LEU A 42 -3.35 2.51 -18.24
N VAL A 43 -2.83 3.71 -18.47
CA VAL A 43 -3.27 4.94 -17.80
C VAL A 43 -4.70 5.30 -18.22
N ALA A 44 -5.03 5.18 -19.50
CA ALA A 44 -6.38 5.42 -20.01
C ALA A 44 -7.40 4.45 -19.38
N TRP A 45 -7.06 3.16 -19.30
CA TRP A 45 -7.88 2.16 -18.61
C TRP A 45 -8.03 2.47 -17.12
N LEU A 46 -6.95 2.82 -16.43
CA LEU A 46 -7.01 3.22 -15.02
C LEU A 46 -7.94 4.41 -14.77
N ARG A 47 -8.01 5.35 -15.71
CA ARG A 47 -8.93 6.49 -15.65
C ARG A 47 -10.38 6.08 -15.85
N SER A 48 -10.65 5.07 -16.67
CA SER A 48 -12.02 4.60 -16.91
C SER A 48 -12.58 3.74 -15.77
N LEU A 49 -11.74 3.30 -14.84
CA LEU A 49 -12.19 2.53 -13.67
C LEU A 49 -13.11 3.37 -12.78
N LYS A 50 -14.07 2.69 -12.16
CA LYS A 50 -14.91 3.30 -11.12
C LYS A 50 -14.05 3.70 -9.93
N ALA A 51 -14.47 4.76 -9.24
CA ALA A 51 -13.82 5.19 -8.02
C ALA A 51 -13.77 4.06 -6.99
N PRO A 52 -12.59 3.78 -6.41
CA PRO A 52 -12.48 2.76 -5.40
C PRO A 52 -13.25 3.19 -4.15
N LYS A 53 -13.81 2.21 -3.44
CA LYS A 53 -14.43 2.47 -2.14
C LYS A 53 -13.38 2.95 -1.14
N ALA A 54 -13.76 3.90 -0.30
CA ALA A 54 -12.90 4.38 0.78
C ALA A 54 -12.45 3.20 1.67
N TRP A 55 -11.15 3.13 1.95
CA TRP A 55 -10.61 2.13 2.84
C TRP A 55 -10.94 2.47 4.30
N VAL A 56 -11.48 1.49 5.00
CA VAL A 56 -11.79 1.55 6.43
C VAL A 56 -11.09 0.37 7.10
N GLY A 57 -10.25 0.66 8.11
CA GLY A 57 -9.50 -0.37 8.81
C GLY A 57 -10.19 -0.87 10.08
N LEU A 58 -9.42 -1.47 10.99
CA LEU A 58 -9.91 -1.87 12.31
C LEU A 58 -10.00 -0.66 13.24
N THR A 59 -10.74 -0.82 14.34
CA THR A 59 -10.69 0.12 15.47
C THR A 59 -9.39 -0.06 16.26
N ALA A 60 -8.89 0.99 16.92
CA ALA A 60 -7.68 0.91 17.73
C ALA A 60 -7.81 -0.14 18.85
N VAL A 61 -8.97 -0.17 19.51
CA VAL A 61 -9.31 -1.17 20.54
C VAL A 61 -9.27 -2.60 19.98
N THR A 62 -9.88 -2.84 18.82
CA THR A 62 -9.90 -4.17 18.19
C THR A 62 -8.49 -4.62 17.79
N TRP A 63 -7.69 -3.71 17.26
CA TRP A 63 -6.29 -3.99 16.92
C TRP A 63 -5.45 -4.32 18.16
N ALA A 64 -5.55 -3.52 19.22
CA ALA A 64 -4.81 -3.75 20.48
C ALA A 64 -5.13 -5.11 21.10
N ARG A 65 -6.41 -5.51 21.07
CA ARG A 65 -6.88 -6.80 21.60
C ARG A 65 -6.17 -8.00 20.96
N THR A 66 -5.62 -7.85 19.75
CA THR A 66 -4.88 -8.94 19.09
C THR A 66 -3.58 -9.30 19.79
N PHE A 67 -3.00 -8.44 20.63
CA PHE A 67 -1.70 -8.69 21.27
C PHE A 67 -1.56 -8.21 22.72
N SER A 68 -2.45 -7.34 23.22
CA SER A 68 -2.45 -6.81 24.58
C SER A 68 -3.87 -6.46 25.05
N SER A 69 -4.40 -7.22 26.01
CA SER A 69 -5.70 -6.93 26.64
C SER A 69 -5.66 -5.64 27.48
N ASP A 70 -4.56 -5.40 28.21
CA ASP A 70 -4.34 -4.17 28.97
C ASP A 70 -4.46 -2.92 28.08
N LEU A 71 -3.72 -2.90 26.96
CA LEU A 71 -3.77 -1.77 26.05
C LEU A 71 -5.18 -1.58 25.47
N ALA A 72 -5.86 -2.67 25.12
CA ALA A 72 -7.23 -2.58 24.61
C ALA A 72 -8.19 -1.97 25.64
N THR A 73 -8.08 -2.35 26.91
CA THR A 73 -8.86 -1.78 28.01
C THR A 73 -8.54 -0.29 28.18
N ARG A 74 -7.26 0.09 28.21
CA ARG A 74 -6.85 1.50 28.32
C ARG A 74 -7.37 2.36 27.17
N LEU A 75 -7.28 1.86 25.93
CA LEU A 75 -7.84 2.57 24.77
C LEU A 75 -9.36 2.71 24.84
N ALA A 76 -10.05 1.68 25.35
CA ALA A 76 -11.51 1.69 25.48
C ALA A 76 -12.01 2.63 26.59
N SER A 77 -11.26 2.78 27.69
CA SER A 77 -11.61 3.66 28.81
C SER A 77 -11.05 5.08 28.70
N ALA A 78 -10.29 5.38 27.65
CA ALA A 78 -9.59 6.67 27.50
C ALA A 78 -10.49 7.89 27.25
N GLY A 79 -11.79 7.70 27.01
CA GLY A 79 -12.74 8.80 26.75
C GLY A 79 -12.71 9.36 25.33
N TYR A 80 -11.97 8.73 24.39
CA TYR A 80 -11.91 9.13 22.99
C TYR A 80 -12.71 8.15 22.11
N ALA A 81 -13.89 8.56 21.65
CA ALA A 81 -14.81 7.70 20.91
C ALA A 81 -14.17 7.12 19.62
N GLU A 82 -13.31 7.88 18.96
CA GLU A 82 -12.66 7.50 17.70
C GLU A 82 -11.79 6.24 17.83
N LEU A 83 -11.26 5.95 19.03
CA LEU A 83 -10.45 4.75 19.27
C LEU A 83 -11.26 3.46 19.17
N SER A 84 -12.58 3.57 19.35
CA SER A 84 -13.55 2.48 19.27
C SER A 84 -14.34 2.46 17.96
N GLN A 85 -14.09 3.41 17.05
CA GLN A 85 -14.78 3.53 15.78
C GLN A 85 -13.93 3.06 14.60
N HIS A 86 -14.63 2.68 13.53
CA HIS A 86 -14.01 2.37 12.24
C HIS A 86 -13.77 3.66 11.48
N LEU A 87 -12.52 4.13 11.50
CA LEU A 87 -12.14 5.40 10.86
C LEU A 87 -11.86 5.21 9.37
N ASN A 88 -12.37 6.12 8.55
CA ASN A 88 -11.87 6.29 7.19
C ASN A 88 -10.57 7.12 7.20
N ARG A 89 -9.99 7.38 6.02
CA ARG A 89 -8.74 8.15 5.90
C ARG A 89 -8.85 9.58 6.46
N GLN A 90 -9.95 10.28 6.19
CA GLN A 90 -10.17 11.66 6.63
C GLN A 90 -10.38 11.74 8.14
N ASP A 91 -11.17 10.83 8.71
CA ASP A 91 -11.39 10.79 10.16
C ASP A 91 -10.06 10.52 10.90
N LEU A 92 -9.22 9.63 10.33
CA LEU A 92 -7.90 9.35 10.91
C LEU A 92 -6.94 10.53 10.78
N LEU A 93 -6.94 11.26 9.65
CA LEU A 93 -6.19 12.50 9.50
C LEU A 93 -6.62 13.54 10.55
N ALA A 94 -7.93 13.69 10.78
CA ALA A 94 -8.45 14.59 11.80
C ALA A 94 -8.01 14.16 13.21
N LEU A 95 -8.11 12.88 13.54
CA LEU A 95 -7.63 12.32 14.81
C LEU A 95 -6.13 12.55 15.01
N CYS A 96 -5.30 12.38 13.98
CA CYS A 96 -3.85 12.56 14.10
C CYS A 96 -3.43 14.02 14.37
N LYS A 97 -4.26 14.99 13.98
CA LYS A 97 -4.05 16.42 14.25
C LYS A 97 -4.45 16.86 15.66
N ARG A 98 -5.24 16.06 16.37
CA ARG A 98 -5.68 16.36 17.75
C ARG A 98 -4.50 16.31 18.73
N SER A 99 -4.17 17.46 19.32
CA SER A 99 -3.12 17.57 20.34
C SER A 99 -3.55 17.09 21.72
N ASP A 100 -4.86 17.07 21.98
CA ASP A 100 -5.46 16.58 23.23
C ASP A 100 -5.42 15.04 23.32
N VAL A 101 -5.34 14.34 22.19
CA VAL A 101 -5.21 12.88 22.16
C VAL A 101 -3.74 12.47 22.30
N PRO A 102 -3.40 11.58 23.26
CA PRO A 102 -2.04 11.06 23.42
C PRO A 102 -1.46 10.52 22.10
N LEU A 103 -0.17 10.79 21.86
CA LEU A 103 0.50 10.42 20.62
C LEU A 103 0.40 8.93 20.32
N GLU A 104 0.63 8.10 21.33
CA GLU A 104 0.54 6.64 21.25
C GLU A 104 -0.86 6.14 20.87
N TYR A 105 -1.92 6.86 21.24
CA TYR A 105 -3.30 6.50 20.87
C TYR A 105 -3.58 6.85 19.41
N ARG A 106 -3.09 8.00 18.94
CA ARG A 106 -3.12 8.36 17.51
C ARG A 106 -2.33 7.35 16.67
N VAL A 107 -1.16 6.92 17.15
CA VAL A 107 -0.37 5.88 16.51
C VAL A 107 -1.12 4.53 16.48
N ALA A 108 -1.78 4.13 17.58
CA ALA A 108 -2.61 2.92 17.63
C ALA A 108 -3.72 2.95 16.57
N ALA A 109 -4.38 4.11 16.38
CA ALA A 109 -5.39 4.28 15.35
C ALA A 109 -4.82 4.10 13.92
N VAL A 110 -3.64 4.65 13.63
CA VAL A 110 -2.95 4.44 12.34
C VAL A 110 -2.59 2.96 12.13
N MET A 111 -2.11 2.28 13.18
CA MET A 111 -1.78 0.86 13.15
C MET A 111 -3.01 -0.01 12.83
N ALA A 112 -4.13 0.30 13.48
CA ALA A 112 -5.40 -0.38 13.27
C ALA A 112 -5.95 -0.14 11.86
N TRP A 113 -5.85 1.09 11.36
CA TRP A 113 -6.30 1.46 10.02
C TRP A 113 -5.56 0.69 8.92
N GLY A 114 -4.24 0.54 9.06
CA GLY A 114 -3.40 -0.19 8.12
C GLY A 114 -3.58 -1.72 8.11
N ARG A 115 -4.46 -2.27 8.96
CA ARG A 115 -4.70 -3.71 9.17
C ARG A 115 -3.41 -4.49 9.39
N SER A 116 -2.61 -4.10 10.39
CA SER A 116 -1.50 -4.95 10.82
C SER A 116 -2.04 -6.36 11.10
N ASN A 117 -1.41 -7.38 10.50
CA ASN A 117 -1.97 -8.71 10.39
C ASN A 117 -2.31 -9.28 11.78
N PRO A 118 -3.60 -9.51 12.13
CA PRO A 118 -3.97 -10.02 13.45
C PRO A 118 -3.44 -11.44 13.69
N ARG A 119 -3.02 -12.15 12.63
CA ARG A 119 -2.41 -13.48 12.70
C ARG A 119 -0.94 -13.45 13.14
N ASN A 120 -0.34 -12.27 13.32
CA ASN A 120 1.02 -12.13 13.84
C ASN A 120 1.05 -11.19 15.07
N PRO A 121 0.55 -11.66 16.23
CA PRO A 121 0.48 -10.86 17.45
C PRO A 121 1.87 -10.45 17.95
N GLN A 122 2.91 -11.27 17.72
CA GLN A 122 4.28 -10.93 18.10
C GLN A 122 4.78 -9.71 17.33
N ASN A 123 4.51 -9.61 16.02
CA ASN A 123 4.87 -8.44 15.25
C ASN A 123 4.15 -7.17 15.77
N ASN A 124 2.87 -7.28 16.11
CA ASN A 124 2.12 -6.15 16.69
C ASN A 124 2.70 -5.72 18.04
N ARG A 125 3.12 -6.67 18.87
CA ARG A 125 3.77 -6.41 20.15
C ARG A 125 5.12 -5.68 19.97
N ASN A 126 5.97 -6.16 19.06
CA ASN A 126 7.26 -5.53 18.77
C ASN A 126 7.10 -4.10 18.23
N LEU A 127 6.13 -3.94 17.33
CA LEU A 127 5.78 -2.65 16.73
C LEU A 127 5.24 -1.67 17.79
N TRP A 128 4.40 -2.12 18.72
CA TRP A 128 3.93 -1.32 19.85
C TRP A 128 5.08 -0.92 20.79
N ALA A 129 5.96 -1.86 21.12
CA ALA A 129 7.14 -1.60 21.95
C ALA A 129 8.10 -0.57 21.33
N SER A 130 8.07 -0.40 20.00
CA SER A 130 8.90 0.56 19.26
C SER A 130 8.34 1.99 19.25
N ILE A 131 7.14 2.24 19.78
CA ILE A 131 6.49 3.56 19.71
C ILE A 131 7.26 4.63 20.48
N SER A 132 7.77 4.31 21.67
CA SER A 132 8.58 5.26 22.44
C SER A 132 9.84 5.71 21.66
N ASN A 133 10.43 4.78 20.90
CA ASN A 133 11.63 5.05 20.11
C ASN A 133 11.34 5.90 18.85
N ILE A 134 10.17 5.74 18.23
CA ILE A 134 9.80 6.52 17.03
C ILE A 134 9.16 7.87 17.38
N ALA A 135 8.61 8.03 18.58
CA ALA A 135 7.87 9.21 19.00
C ALA A 135 8.64 10.55 18.81
N PRO A 136 9.95 10.66 19.11
CA PRO A 136 10.69 11.89 18.83
C PRO A 136 10.73 12.26 17.35
N LEU A 137 10.84 11.27 16.46
CA LEU A 137 10.78 11.50 15.01
C LEU A 137 9.38 11.94 14.58
N LEU A 138 8.32 11.32 15.12
CA LEU A 138 6.94 11.69 14.77
C LEU A 138 6.58 13.13 15.08
N LYS A 139 7.08 13.67 16.20
CA LYS A 139 6.87 15.08 16.57
C LYS A 139 7.52 16.06 15.58
N ARG A 140 8.61 15.65 14.94
CA ARG A 140 9.40 16.47 13.99
C ARG A 140 8.93 16.32 12.54
N LEU A 141 8.08 15.34 12.23
CA LEU A 141 7.66 15.05 10.85
C LEU A 141 7.15 16.27 10.06
N PRO A 142 6.35 17.19 10.65
CA PRO A 142 5.88 18.38 9.93
C PRO A 142 7.00 19.30 9.43
N GLU A 143 8.17 19.25 10.06
CA GLU A 143 9.32 20.12 9.76
C GLU A 143 10.32 19.43 8.82
N LEU A 144 10.19 18.12 8.61
CA LEU A 144 11.12 17.34 7.81
C LEU A 144 10.62 17.16 6.39
N THR A 145 11.54 17.21 5.42
CA THR A 145 11.25 16.68 4.09
C THR A 145 11.02 15.17 4.15
N ARG A 146 10.22 14.64 3.22
CA ARG A 146 9.95 13.20 3.13
C ARG A 146 11.22 12.35 2.96
N LYS A 147 12.23 12.85 2.25
CA LYS A 147 13.57 12.24 2.16
C LYS A 147 14.27 12.19 3.52
N GLN A 148 14.31 13.30 4.26
CA GLN A 148 14.96 13.37 5.58
C GLN A 148 14.25 12.46 6.60
N ALA A 149 12.92 12.53 6.68
CA ALA A 149 12.12 11.70 7.57
C ALA A 149 12.36 10.20 7.34
N PHE A 150 12.39 9.76 6.07
CA PHE A 150 12.65 8.37 5.73
C PHE A 150 14.10 7.95 6.04
N ALA A 151 15.07 8.84 5.82
CA ALA A 151 16.47 8.60 6.19
C ALA A 151 16.65 8.46 7.72
N GLU A 152 15.97 9.28 8.53
CA GLU A 152 15.99 9.15 10.00
C GLU A 152 15.36 7.83 10.46
N PHE A 153 14.24 7.42 9.87
CA PHE A 153 13.66 6.11 10.10
C PHE A 153 14.63 4.96 9.80
N GLN A 154 15.34 5.03 8.68
CA GLN A 154 16.35 4.03 8.32
C GLN A 154 17.50 3.96 9.33
N ARG A 155 17.94 5.09 9.88
CA ARG A 155 18.94 5.10 10.97
C ARG A 155 18.43 4.41 12.24
N LEU A 156 17.16 4.61 12.59
CA LEU A 156 16.54 3.95 13.74
C LEU A 156 16.41 2.43 13.53
N ILE A 157 16.06 1.99 12.31
CA ILE A 157 16.05 0.58 11.93
C ILE A 157 17.46 -0.04 12.02
N ALA A 158 18.47 0.64 11.48
CA ALA A 158 19.86 0.16 11.50
C ALA A 158 20.42 0.00 12.92
N ARG A 159 19.93 0.77 13.89
CA ARG A 159 20.27 0.66 15.31
C ARG A 159 19.44 -0.39 16.07
N GLY A 160 18.54 -1.09 15.40
CA GLY A 160 17.65 -2.07 16.03
C GLY A 160 16.56 -1.47 16.92
N ALA A 161 16.35 -0.15 16.86
CA ALA A 161 15.42 0.56 17.75
C ALA A 161 13.94 0.34 17.39
N LEU A 162 13.64 -0.16 16.19
CA LEU A 162 12.28 -0.24 15.65
C LEU A 162 11.91 -1.68 15.23
N GLN A 163 11.98 -2.61 16.18
CA GLN A 163 11.63 -4.01 15.91
C GLN A 163 10.16 -4.15 15.47
N GLY A 164 9.93 -4.93 14.41
CA GLY A 164 8.58 -5.13 13.85
C GLY A 164 8.04 -3.94 13.04
N MET A 165 8.74 -2.80 13.03
CA MET A 165 8.39 -1.66 12.20
C MET A 165 9.02 -1.78 10.81
N ARG A 166 8.21 -1.64 9.77
CA ARG A 166 8.66 -1.68 8.36
C ARG A 166 8.33 -0.38 7.65
N ALA A 167 8.97 -0.15 6.50
CA ALA A 167 8.75 1.03 5.68
C ALA A 167 7.26 1.31 5.42
N SER A 168 6.47 0.29 5.08
CA SER A 168 5.04 0.45 4.81
C SER A 168 4.21 0.94 5.99
N PHE A 169 4.69 0.72 7.21
CA PHE A 169 4.09 1.29 8.41
C PHE A 169 4.57 2.73 8.60
N PHE A 170 5.88 2.95 8.55
CA PHE A 170 6.45 4.28 8.76
C PHE A 170 5.90 5.32 7.77
N THR A 171 5.73 4.98 6.48
CA THR A 171 5.17 5.93 5.51
C THR A 171 3.70 6.28 5.79
N LYS A 172 2.94 5.42 6.49
CA LYS A 172 1.61 5.80 7.00
C LYS A 172 1.74 6.83 8.11
N LEU A 173 2.68 6.64 9.02
CA LEU A 173 2.95 7.64 10.05
C LEU A 173 3.38 8.97 9.43
N MET A 174 4.27 8.95 8.44
CA MET A 174 4.63 10.17 7.68
C MET A 174 3.40 10.87 7.11
N PHE A 175 2.51 10.13 6.44
CA PHE A 175 1.29 10.68 5.84
C PHE A 175 0.35 11.28 6.90
N PHE A 176 -0.01 10.51 7.94
CA PHE A 176 -1.01 10.93 8.92
C PHE A 176 -0.50 11.95 9.95
N PHE A 177 0.80 11.95 10.26
CA PHE A 177 1.43 12.92 11.16
C PHE A 177 2.00 14.15 10.44
N GLY A 178 1.64 14.35 9.16
CA GLY A 178 1.80 15.63 8.48
C GLY A 178 3.19 15.89 7.89
N CYS A 179 3.95 14.87 7.52
CA CYS A 179 5.16 15.06 6.73
C CYS A 179 4.79 15.61 5.34
N PRO A 180 5.28 16.80 4.93
CA PRO A 180 4.89 17.43 3.68
C PRO A 180 5.13 16.53 2.45
N HIS A 181 4.10 16.39 1.63
CA HIS A 181 4.11 15.64 0.37
C HIS A 181 4.62 14.18 0.51
N ALA A 182 4.47 13.57 1.69
CA ALA A 182 4.70 12.14 1.87
C ALA A 182 3.48 11.34 1.40
N TYR A 183 3.70 10.15 0.83
CA TYR A 183 2.62 9.26 0.39
C TYR A 183 2.80 7.86 0.96
N ILE A 184 1.70 7.13 1.17
CA ILE A 184 1.74 5.80 1.76
C ILE A 184 2.37 4.79 0.78
N LEU A 185 3.54 4.25 1.10
CA LEU A 185 4.19 3.18 0.32
C LEU A 185 3.94 1.82 0.97
N ASP A 186 2.83 1.17 0.63
CA ASP A 186 2.61 -0.23 0.98
C ASP A 186 2.97 -1.18 -0.18
N GLN A 187 2.83 -2.49 0.04
CA GLN A 187 3.16 -3.47 -0.99
C GLN A 187 2.37 -3.26 -2.30
N TRP A 188 1.15 -2.75 -2.21
CA TRP A 188 0.25 -2.62 -3.35
C TRP A 188 0.47 -1.34 -4.10
N MET A 189 0.76 -0.26 -3.37
CA MET A 189 1.21 0.98 -3.98
C MET A 189 2.56 0.77 -4.68
N ALA A 190 3.48 0.03 -4.06
CA ALA A 190 4.73 -0.38 -4.71
C ALA A 190 4.48 -1.16 -6.02
N LYS A 191 3.56 -2.13 -5.99
CA LYS A 191 3.15 -2.88 -7.18
C LYS A 191 2.52 -1.97 -8.24
N ALA A 192 1.64 -1.06 -7.85
CA ALA A 192 1.00 -0.12 -8.77
C ALA A 192 2.04 0.74 -9.50
N MET A 193 2.97 1.33 -8.76
CA MET A 193 4.02 2.16 -9.34
C MET A 193 4.97 1.37 -10.25
N LEU A 194 5.31 0.14 -9.87
CA LEU A 194 6.12 -0.74 -10.73
C LEU A 194 5.39 -1.11 -12.02
N ALA A 195 4.08 -1.41 -11.96
CA ALA A 195 3.26 -1.72 -13.12
C ALA A 195 3.08 -0.50 -14.05
N LEU A 196 3.12 0.72 -13.52
CA LEU A 196 3.01 1.94 -14.32
C LEU A 196 4.33 2.40 -14.96
N ARG A 197 5.44 1.73 -14.67
CA ARG A 197 6.75 2.03 -15.26
C ARG A 197 6.92 1.25 -16.56
N ALA A 198 7.00 1.96 -17.69
CA ALA A 198 7.20 1.36 -19.02
C ALA A 198 8.40 0.41 -19.07
N ALA A 199 9.49 0.74 -18.36
CA ALA A 199 10.70 -0.09 -18.27
C ALA A 199 10.48 -1.49 -17.66
N ASN A 200 9.32 -1.76 -17.03
CA ASN A 200 8.95 -3.08 -16.53
C ASN A 200 8.04 -3.86 -17.50
N TRP A 201 7.87 -3.40 -18.73
CA TRP A 201 7.10 -4.09 -19.77
C TRP A 201 7.99 -4.47 -20.93
N ARG A 202 7.74 -5.66 -21.49
CA ARG A 202 8.39 -6.21 -22.67
C ARG A 202 7.32 -6.70 -23.63
N VAL A 203 7.65 -6.81 -24.91
CA VAL A 203 6.82 -7.50 -25.88
C VAL A 203 7.28 -8.95 -25.93
N SER A 204 6.38 -9.91 -25.70
CA SER A 204 6.70 -11.33 -25.86
C SER A 204 6.71 -11.75 -27.33
N VAL A 205 7.13 -12.99 -27.60
CA VAL A 205 7.28 -13.55 -28.96
C VAL A 205 5.95 -13.53 -29.75
N ASP A 206 4.83 -13.63 -29.04
CA ASP A 206 3.46 -13.55 -29.56
C ASP A 206 2.95 -12.11 -29.73
N GLY A 207 3.78 -11.09 -29.52
CA GLY A 207 3.41 -9.68 -29.62
C GLY A 207 2.68 -9.13 -28.39
N ASN A 208 2.47 -9.93 -27.35
CA ASN A 208 1.73 -9.51 -26.15
C ASN A 208 2.60 -8.75 -25.14
N PRO A 209 2.02 -7.78 -24.39
CA PRO A 209 2.72 -7.12 -23.31
C PRO A 209 2.95 -8.08 -22.13
N LYS A 210 4.21 -8.22 -21.74
CA LYS A 210 4.66 -9.05 -20.63
C LYS A 210 5.34 -8.21 -19.57
N PHE A 211 4.81 -8.26 -18.35
CA PHE A 211 5.42 -7.61 -17.20
C PHE A 211 6.70 -8.36 -16.79
N VAL A 212 7.81 -7.63 -16.67
CA VAL A 212 9.12 -8.11 -16.21
C VAL A 212 9.68 -7.09 -15.24
N ARG A 213 9.81 -7.48 -13.97
CA ARG A 213 10.35 -6.60 -12.93
C ARG A 213 11.85 -6.40 -13.12
N SER A 214 12.26 -5.16 -13.43
CA SER A 214 13.68 -4.79 -13.53
C SER A 214 14.35 -4.68 -12.14
N ALA A 215 15.66 -4.95 -12.07
CA ALA A 215 16.45 -4.76 -10.86
C ALA A 215 16.74 -3.27 -10.57
N GLY A 216 16.78 -2.40 -11.60
CA GLY A 216 17.04 -0.96 -11.49
C GLY A 216 15.84 -0.12 -11.02
N ASN A 217 14.95 -0.71 -10.23
CA ASN A 217 13.80 0.00 -9.67
C ASN A 217 14.16 0.64 -8.32
N PHE A 218 13.81 1.92 -8.16
CA PHE A 218 13.93 2.62 -6.86
C PHE A 218 12.97 1.99 -5.83
N ILE A 219 11.79 1.55 -6.25
CA ILE A 219 10.92 0.71 -5.40
C ILE A 219 11.48 -0.70 -5.34
N ARG A 220 11.93 -1.10 -4.16
CA ARG A 220 12.47 -2.43 -3.89
C ARG A 220 11.44 -3.24 -3.12
N LEU A 221 10.95 -4.30 -3.73
CA LEU A 221 10.14 -5.30 -3.05
C LEU A 221 11.04 -6.39 -2.45
N GLY A 222 10.73 -6.81 -1.24
CA GLY A 222 11.35 -7.96 -0.58
C GLY A 222 11.06 -9.28 -1.29
N TYR A 223 11.58 -10.37 -0.72
CA TYR A 223 11.41 -11.72 -1.26
C TYR A 223 9.94 -12.06 -1.54
N GLY A 224 9.66 -12.60 -2.73
CA GLY A 224 8.31 -12.93 -3.17
C GLY A 224 7.40 -11.74 -3.53
N GLY A 225 7.87 -10.50 -3.45
CA GLY A 225 7.06 -9.33 -3.82
C GLY A 225 5.93 -8.99 -2.85
N THR A 226 6.04 -9.44 -1.58
CA THR A 226 5.00 -9.33 -0.55
C THR A 226 5.30 -8.27 0.52
N SER A 227 6.41 -7.55 0.39
CA SER A 227 6.78 -6.49 1.33
C SER A 227 7.70 -5.48 0.68
N ILE A 228 7.80 -4.29 1.27
CA ILE A 228 8.83 -3.32 0.92
C ILE A 228 10.16 -3.82 1.52
N ALA A 229 11.22 -3.75 0.72
CA ALA A 229 12.57 -4.12 1.16
C ALA A 229 13.05 -3.12 2.22
N LEU A 230 13.72 -3.64 3.26
CA LEU A 230 14.29 -2.79 4.31
C LEU A 230 15.43 -1.91 3.78
N THR A 231 16.04 -2.30 2.66
CA THR A 231 17.16 -1.60 2.01
C THR A 231 16.74 -0.38 1.17
N MET A 232 15.47 0.04 1.20
CA MET A 232 15.08 1.30 0.58
C MET A 232 15.70 2.48 1.34
N SER A 233 16.31 3.39 0.60
CA SER A 233 16.90 4.64 1.12
C SER A 233 15.88 5.79 1.12
N GLY A 234 16.27 6.93 1.70
CA GLY A 234 15.50 8.17 1.56
C GLY A 234 15.37 8.64 0.11
N ASP A 235 16.40 8.43 -0.71
CA ASP A 235 16.37 8.73 -2.15
C ASP A 235 15.41 7.83 -2.92
N ASP A 236 15.39 6.53 -2.60
CA ASP A 236 14.43 5.59 -3.19
C ASP A 236 12.99 6.00 -2.87
N TYR A 237 12.73 6.47 -1.63
CA TYR A 237 11.42 6.94 -1.21
C TYR A 237 11.03 8.30 -1.82
N GLU A 238 11.99 9.21 -1.97
CA GLU A 238 11.80 10.48 -2.69
C GLU A 238 11.42 10.24 -4.16
N ALA A 239 12.15 9.38 -4.85
CA ALA A 239 11.86 9.00 -6.23
C ALA A 239 10.47 8.36 -6.37
N TYR A 240 10.05 7.59 -5.36
CA TYR A 240 8.68 7.11 -5.26
C TYR A 240 7.66 8.23 -5.17
N CYS A 241 7.84 9.19 -4.26
CA CYS A 241 6.88 10.29 -4.08
C CYS A 241 6.78 11.17 -5.34
N LEU A 242 7.91 11.51 -5.96
CA LEU A 242 7.94 12.23 -7.24
C LEU A 242 7.22 11.46 -8.36
N SER A 243 7.34 10.13 -8.37
CA SER A 243 6.64 9.29 -9.35
C SER A 243 5.12 9.29 -9.13
N VAL A 244 4.65 9.37 -7.88
CA VAL A 244 3.21 9.53 -7.57
C VAL A 244 2.71 10.89 -8.08
N GLU A 245 3.47 11.95 -7.83
CA GLU A 245 3.15 13.31 -8.27
C GLU A 245 3.11 13.42 -9.80
N ALA A 246 4.02 12.74 -10.49
CA ALA A 246 4.04 12.70 -11.95
C ALA A 246 2.80 12.03 -12.58
N LEU A 247 2.00 11.28 -11.80
CA LEU A 247 0.78 10.63 -12.26
C LEU A 247 -0.48 11.50 -12.10
N VAL A 248 -0.41 12.64 -11.41
CA VAL A 248 -1.56 13.51 -11.15
C VAL A 248 -2.24 13.93 -12.46
N ARG A 249 -1.49 14.56 -13.37
CA ARG A 249 -2.03 14.99 -14.67
C ARG A 249 -2.43 13.80 -15.57
N PRO A 250 -1.59 12.76 -15.77
CA PRO A 250 -1.97 11.60 -16.57
C PRO A 250 -3.26 10.91 -16.12
N LEU A 251 -3.53 10.84 -14.81
CA LEU A 251 -4.73 10.20 -14.25
C LEU A 251 -5.91 11.16 -14.05
N GLY A 252 -5.75 12.45 -14.38
CA GLY A 252 -6.78 13.47 -14.16
C GLY A 252 -7.17 13.62 -12.69
N ARG A 253 -6.19 13.56 -11.79
CA ARG A 253 -6.38 13.65 -10.34
C ARG A 253 -6.03 15.03 -9.81
N VAL A 254 -6.48 15.31 -8.59
CA VAL A 254 -6.29 16.64 -7.97
C VAL A 254 -4.86 16.81 -7.46
N ASP A 255 -4.34 15.81 -6.76
CA ASP A 255 -3.00 15.82 -6.19
C ASP A 255 -2.43 14.39 -6.02
N GLY A 256 -1.22 14.28 -5.47
CA GLY A 256 -0.59 12.98 -5.25
C GLY A 256 -1.29 12.12 -4.19
N ALA A 257 -2.00 12.73 -3.23
CA ALA A 257 -2.73 11.98 -2.21
C ALA A 257 -3.99 11.34 -2.81
N ASP A 258 -4.66 12.02 -3.74
CA ASP A 258 -5.76 11.49 -4.54
C ASP A 258 -5.27 10.37 -5.48
N VAL A 259 -4.10 10.52 -6.13
CA VAL A 259 -3.47 9.45 -6.91
C VAL A 259 -3.19 8.22 -6.05
N GLU A 260 -2.53 8.40 -4.90
CA GLU A 260 -2.22 7.29 -4.00
C GLU A 260 -3.52 6.63 -3.51
N CYS A 261 -4.52 7.41 -3.09
CA CYS A 261 -5.82 6.90 -2.69
C CYS A 261 -6.49 6.09 -3.82
N TRP A 262 -6.44 6.57 -5.06
CA TRP A 262 -7.02 5.91 -6.23
C TRP A 262 -6.37 4.56 -6.52
N LEU A 263 -5.04 4.51 -6.51
CA LEU A 263 -4.28 3.28 -6.79
C LEU A 263 -4.32 2.29 -5.61
N PHE A 264 -4.50 2.81 -4.39
CA PHE A 264 -4.49 2.02 -3.16
C PHE A 264 -5.86 1.45 -2.80
N SER A 265 -6.93 2.23 -2.91
CA SER A 265 -8.18 1.95 -2.21
C SER A 265 -8.95 0.79 -2.83
N ASP A 266 -9.61 0.01 -1.96
CA ASP A 266 -10.38 -1.19 -2.28
C ASP A 266 -9.58 -2.44 -2.75
N PRO A 267 -9.41 -3.48 -1.91
CA PRO A 267 -8.73 -4.72 -2.27
C PRO A 267 -9.48 -5.57 -3.32
N THR A 268 -10.74 -5.21 -3.59
CA THR A 268 -11.62 -5.86 -4.57
C THR A 268 -11.69 -5.13 -5.90
N SER A 269 -11.03 -3.97 -6.04
CA SER A 269 -11.00 -3.18 -7.28
C SER A 269 -10.40 -3.96 -8.46
N GLU A 270 -10.82 -3.60 -9.67
CA GLU A 270 -10.29 -4.20 -10.91
C GLU A 270 -8.78 -4.00 -11.04
N TRP A 271 -8.28 -2.84 -10.60
CA TRP A 271 -6.85 -2.57 -10.53
C TRP A 271 -6.10 -3.57 -9.62
N ARG A 272 -6.61 -3.81 -8.41
CA ARG A 272 -5.99 -4.78 -7.49
C ARG A 272 -6.04 -6.21 -8.04
N ARG A 273 -7.09 -6.59 -8.77
CA ARG A 273 -7.17 -7.89 -9.46
C ARG A 273 -6.14 -7.98 -10.58
N PHE A 274 -6.00 -6.94 -11.39
CA PHE A 274 -4.96 -6.87 -12.41
C PHE A 274 -3.55 -7.03 -11.82
N LEU A 275 -3.21 -6.27 -10.78
CA LEU A 275 -1.90 -6.37 -10.12
C LEU A 275 -1.62 -7.75 -9.54
N LYS A 276 -2.64 -8.47 -9.05
CA LYS A 276 -2.47 -9.85 -8.54
C LYS A 276 -2.06 -10.85 -9.62
N ARG A 277 -2.41 -10.60 -10.88
CA ARG A 277 -2.10 -11.48 -12.02
C ARG A 277 -0.68 -11.28 -12.57
N LEU A 278 -0.02 -10.17 -12.24
CA LEU A 278 1.34 -9.92 -12.71
C LEU A 278 2.36 -10.82 -11.99
N ASP A 279 3.41 -11.23 -12.70
CA ASP A 279 4.53 -11.99 -12.13
C ASP A 279 5.50 -11.04 -11.39
N TRP A 280 5.45 -11.07 -10.07
CA TRP A 280 6.25 -10.20 -9.21
C TRP A 280 7.63 -10.77 -8.85
N LYS A 281 7.99 -11.95 -9.36
CA LYS A 281 9.30 -12.54 -9.11
C LYS A 281 10.37 -11.68 -9.79
N LEU A 282 11.49 -11.46 -9.09
CA LEU A 282 12.66 -10.90 -9.76
C LEU A 282 13.19 -11.97 -10.70
N LYS A 283 13.18 -11.68 -12.00
CA LYS A 283 13.96 -12.49 -12.92
C LYS A 283 15.38 -11.95 -12.85
N THR A 284 16.25 -12.68 -12.18
CA THR A 284 17.68 -12.58 -12.49
C THR A 284 17.80 -13.08 -13.90
N GLU A 285 17.91 -12.17 -14.86
CA GLU A 285 18.38 -12.53 -16.19
C GLU A 285 19.73 -13.22 -15.97
N ARG A 286 19.76 -14.55 -16.16
CA ARG A 286 21.01 -15.20 -16.54
C ARG A 286 21.24 -14.68 -17.96
N LEU A 287 22.00 -13.59 -18.05
CA LEU A 287 22.58 -13.13 -19.31
C LEU A 287 23.46 -14.23 -19.89
#